data_AF-A0A090PXC6-F1
#
_entry.id   AF-A0A090PXC6-F1
#
_cell.length_a   1.000
_cell.length_b   1.000
_cell.length_c   1.000
_cell.angle_alpha   90.00
_cell.angle_beta   90.00
_cell.angle_gamma   90.00
#
_symmetry.space_group_name_H-M   'P 1'
#
loop_
_entity.id
_entity.type
_entity.pdbx_description
1 polymer ?
#
loop_
_entity_poly.entity_id
_entity_poly.type
_entity_poly.pdbx_seq_one_letter_code
_entity_poly.pdbx_strand_id
1 'polypeptide(L)'
;MKLVHLYIFGIGNVGKTLIEQVLESHTFFKEKHEIDLRIVGLANSTHTILKESGVGENWQNEFKSKGIDRKPDAFYESFATIPDFKIAVDATASKDLSLYYVELLSKGFHIVTANKIANTLHYTYYKEIREIAAFKDLRFEYETNVGAALPIVESIKQLYKSGEEIVKISGVFSGSLGYIFSRFSQEEKQFSQLLQDALVDGYTEPDPRDDLSGMDVARKLLILAREAGM
;
A
#
# COMPACT_ATOMS: atom_id res chain seq x y z
N MET A 1 -19.79 -17.51 -9.02
CA MET A 1 -19.07 -16.26 -9.31
C MET A 1 -19.14 -15.31 -8.12
N LYS A 2 -18.00 -14.98 -7.51
CA LYS A 2 -17.87 -14.06 -6.37
C LYS A 2 -17.65 -12.63 -6.88
N LEU A 3 -18.50 -11.69 -6.47
CA LEU A 3 -18.33 -10.27 -6.77
C LEU A 3 -17.42 -9.62 -5.71
N VAL A 4 -16.38 -8.93 -6.17
CA VAL A 4 -15.41 -8.24 -5.31
C VAL A 4 -15.35 -6.77 -5.69
N HIS A 5 -15.58 -5.90 -4.71
CA HIS A 5 -15.57 -4.46 -4.86
C HIS A 5 -14.28 -3.84 -4.33
N LEU A 6 -13.57 -3.14 -5.20
CA LEU A 6 -12.36 -2.40 -4.88
C LEU A 6 -12.66 -0.91 -4.74
N TYR A 7 -12.11 -0.33 -3.67
CA TYR A 7 -12.13 1.10 -3.39
C TYR A 7 -10.69 1.58 -3.29
N ILE A 8 -10.22 2.32 -4.28
CA ILE A 8 -8.81 2.69 -4.39
C ILE A 8 -8.61 4.14 -3.94
N PHE A 9 -7.81 4.30 -2.89
CA PHE A 9 -7.33 5.57 -2.39
C PHE A 9 -5.94 5.84 -2.92
N GLY A 10 -5.77 6.98 -3.58
CA GLY A 10 -4.53 7.35 -4.26
C GLY A 10 -4.56 6.93 -5.71
N ILE A 11 -4.55 7.92 -6.60
CA ILE A 11 -4.50 7.74 -8.06
C ILE A 11 -3.17 8.28 -8.64
N GLY A 12 -2.13 8.31 -7.81
CA GLY A 12 -0.75 8.59 -8.23
C GLY A 12 -0.15 7.39 -8.98
N ASN A 13 1.17 7.33 -9.12
CA ASN A 13 1.85 6.31 -9.92
C ASN A 13 1.43 4.87 -9.56
N VAL A 14 1.53 4.48 -8.28
CA VAL A 14 1.15 3.13 -7.81
C VAL A 14 -0.33 2.85 -8.06
N GLY A 15 -1.21 3.77 -7.66
CA GLY A 15 -2.66 3.59 -7.80
C GLY A 15 -3.12 3.52 -9.25
N LYS A 16 -2.58 4.37 -10.13
CA LYS A 16 -2.85 4.35 -11.57
C LYS A 16 -2.46 3.00 -12.19
N THR A 17 -1.23 2.54 -11.93
CA THR A 17 -0.76 1.25 -12.45
C THR A 17 -1.60 0.10 -11.93
N LEU A 18 -2.00 0.12 -10.65
CA LEU A 18 -2.90 -0.89 -10.11
C LEU A 18 -4.27 -0.89 -10.80
N ILE A 19 -4.86 0.28 -11.03
CA ILE A 19 -6.15 0.40 -11.73
C ILE A 19 -6.05 -0.23 -13.13
N GLU A 20 -5.00 0.11 -13.87
CA GLU A 20 -4.74 -0.43 -15.22
C GLU A 20 -4.58 -1.97 -15.18
N GLN A 21 -3.76 -2.49 -14.26
CA GLN A 21 -3.56 -3.94 -14.09
C GLN A 21 -4.86 -4.69 -13.74
N VAL A 22 -5.71 -4.11 -12.89
CA VAL A 22 -7.00 -4.72 -12.53
C VAL A 22 -7.96 -4.74 -13.72
N LEU A 23 -8.01 -3.66 -14.51
CA LEU A 23 -8.85 -3.59 -15.71
C LEU A 23 -8.38 -4.59 -16.76
N GLU A 24 -7.07 -4.69 -17.01
CA GLU A 24 -6.48 -5.63 -17.97
C GLU A 24 -6.69 -7.10 -17.56
N SER A 25 -6.63 -7.40 -16.26
CA SER A 25 -6.78 -8.76 -15.74
C SER A 25 -8.22 -9.17 -15.44
N HIS A 26 -9.21 -8.29 -15.65
CA HIS A 26 -10.61 -8.54 -15.30
C HIS A 26 -11.17 -9.84 -15.91
N THR A 27 -10.99 -10.02 -17.23
CA THR A 27 -11.44 -11.21 -17.94
C THR A 27 -10.78 -12.48 -17.40
N PHE A 28 -9.47 -12.42 -17.10
CA PHE A 28 -8.73 -13.54 -16.55
C PHE A 28 -9.31 -13.99 -15.20
N PHE A 29 -9.49 -13.06 -14.25
CA PHE A 29 -10.06 -13.40 -12.93
C PHE A 29 -11.50 -13.89 -13.04
N LYS A 30 -12.30 -13.29 -13.93
CA LYS A 30 -13.70 -13.65 -14.10
C LYS A 30 -13.87 -15.05 -14.68
N GLU A 31 -13.11 -15.39 -15.72
CA GLU A 31 -13.24 -16.67 -16.41
C GLU A 31 -12.47 -17.81 -15.73
N LYS A 32 -11.29 -17.55 -15.18
CA LYS A 32 -10.40 -18.59 -14.61
C LYS A 32 -10.60 -18.82 -13.12
N HIS A 33 -11.01 -17.79 -12.39
CA HIS A 33 -11.14 -17.83 -10.93
C HIS A 33 -12.56 -17.59 -10.43
N GLU A 34 -13.54 -17.42 -11.33
CA GLU A 34 -14.93 -17.09 -10.99
C GLU A 34 -15.06 -15.85 -10.08
N ILE A 35 -14.12 -14.88 -10.21
CA ILE A 35 -14.10 -13.63 -9.44
C ILE A 35 -14.38 -12.46 -10.38
N ASP A 36 -15.48 -11.74 -10.15
CA ASP A 36 -15.77 -10.48 -10.85
C ASP A 36 -15.20 -9.32 -10.02
N LEU A 37 -14.00 -8.86 -10.39
CA LEU A 37 -13.27 -7.82 -9.67
C LEU A 37 -13.61 -6.44 -10.23
N ARG A 38 -14.31 -5.60 -9.46
CA ARG A 38 -14.76 -4.28 -9.93
C ARG A 38 -14.21 -3.16 -9.09
N ILE A 39 -13.62 -2.17 -9.75
CA ILE A 39 -13.23 -0.91 -9.12
C ILE A 39 -14.46 -0.01 -9.07
N VAL A 40 -15.10 0.06 -7.92
CA VAL A 40 -16.36 0.80 -7.73
C VAL A 40 -16.16 2.16 -7.10
N GLY A 41 -14.98 2.42 -6.53
CA GLY A 41 -14.63 3.71 -5.95
C GLY A 41 -13.19 4.11 -6.21
N LEU A 42 -12.97 5.37 -6.58
CA LEU A 42 -11.65 5.99 -6.66
C LEU A 42 -11.64 7.26 -5.83
N ALA A 43 -10.53 7.58 -5.19
CA ALA A 43 -10.37 8.82 -4.44
C ALA A 43 -8.93 9.34 -4.47
N ASN A 44 -8.78 10.67 -4.57
CA ASN A 44 -7.55 11.38 -4.25
C ASN A 44 -7.74 12.24 -2.99
N SER A 45 -6.89 13.25 -2.77
CA SER A 45 -7.00 14.12 -1.59
C SER A 45 -8.24 15.02 -1.59
N THR A 46 -8.81 15.33 -2.76
CA THR A 46 -9.88 16.35 -2.89
C THR A 46 -11.15 15.82 -3.55
N HIS A 47 -11.07 14.78 -4.39
CA HIS A 47 -12.16 14.27 -5.19
C HIS A 47 -12.34 12.76 -5.01
N THR A 48 -13.56 12.30 -5.22
CA THR A 48 -13.92 10.89 -5.27
C THR A 48 -14.97 10.63 -6.34
N ILE A 49 -14.98 9.41 -6.90
CA ILE A 49 -16.07 8.92 -7.74
C ILE A 49 -16.55 7.58 -7.21
N LEU A 50 -17.85 7.37 -7.35
CA LEU A 50 -18.54 6.12 -7.06
C LEU A 50 -19.28 5.63 -8.28
N LYS A 51 -19.09 4.36 -8.61
CA LYS A 51 -19.73 3.72 -9.75
C LYS A 51 -19.94 2.23 -9.43
N GLU A 52 -21.16 1.88 -9.02
CA GLU A 52 -21.52 0.51 -8.63
C GLU A 52 -21.27 -0.52 -9.73
N SER A 53 -21.39 -0.11 -11.01
CA SER A 53 -21.09 -0.98 -12.15
C SER A 53 -19.59 -1.19 -12.41
N GLY A 54 -18.72 -0.47 -11.70
CA GLY A 54 -17.28 -0.45 -11.92
C GLY A 54 -16.84 0.62 -12.92
N VAL A 55 -15.66 1.22 -12.71
CA VAL A 55 -14.99 2.05 -13.70
C VAL A 55 -14.40 1.17 -14.81
N GLY A 56 -14.31 1.72 -16.03
CA GLY A 56 -13.69 1.06 -17.17
C GLY A 56 -12.39 1.76 -17.59
N GLU A 57 -11.90 1.48 -18.80
CA GLU A 57 -10.66 2.08 -19.35
C GLU A 57 -10.66 3.62 -19.32
N ASN A 58 -11.82 4.24 -19.50
CA ASN A 58 -11.96 5.71 -19.49
C ASN A 58 -12.05 6.32 -18.08
N TRP A 59 -11.61 5.61 -17.04
CA TRP A 59 -11.77 6.02 -15.64
C TRP A 59 -11.18 7.39 -15.34
N GLN A 60 -10.09 7.81 -15.99
CA GLN A 60 -9.47 9.12 -15.74
C GLN A 60 -10.41 10.27 -16.12
N ASN A 61 -11.07 10.15 -17.29
CA ASN A 61 -12.01 11.17 -17.74
C ASN A 61 -13.30 11.12 -16.93
N GLU A 62 -13.76 9.92 -16.56
CA GLU A 62 -14.91 9.79 -15.65
C GLU A 62 -14.60 10.42 -14.28
N PHE A 63 -13.43 10.16 -13.71
CA PHE A 63 -13.00 10.75 -12.44
C PHE A 63 -12.95 12.28 -12.51
N LYS A 64 -12.43 12.85 -13.60
CA LYS A 64 -12.37 14.31 -13.79
C LYS A 64 -13.75 14.96 -14.00
N SER A 65 -14.65 14.29 -14.73
CA SER A 65 -15.92 14.88 -15.16
C SER A 65 -17.08 14.61 -14.21
N LYS A 66 -17.05 13.47 -13.50
CA LYS A 66 -18.14 13.00 -12.61
C LYS A 66 -17.69 12.86 -11.16
N GLY A 67 -16.41 13.12 -10.86
CA GLY A 67 -15.91 13.16 -9.50
C GLY A 67 -16.60 14.26 -8.70
N ILE A 68 -16.87 13.98 -7.43
CA ILE A 68 -17.42 14.92 -6.46
C ILE A 68 -16.39 15.21 -5.38
N ASP A 69 -16.58 16.30 -4.65
CA ASP A 69 -15.71 16.65 -3.53
C ASP A 69 -15.70 15.54 -2.47
N ARG A 70 -14.48 15.21 -2.01
CA ARG A 70 -14.27 14.23 -0.95
C ARG A 70 -14.53 14.87 0.41
N LYS A 71 -15.39 14.23 1.21
CA LYS A 71 -15.58 14.60 2.62
C LYS A 71 -14.40 14.10 3.48
N PRO A 72 -13.75 14.95 4.30
CA PRO A 72 -12.58 14.55 5.10
C PRO A 72 -12.84 13.40 6.07
N ASP A 73 -13.95 13.44 6.82
CA ASP A 73 -14.17 12.57 7.99
C ASP A 73 -15.02 11.31 7.68
N ALA A 74 -15.51 11.20 6.44
CA ALA A 74 -16.52 10.22 6.06
C ALA A 74 -16.35 9.73 4.61
N PHE A 75 -15.15 9.88 4.03
CA PHE A 75 -14.91 9.56 2.63
C PHE A 75 -15.27 8.11 2.25
N TYR A 76 -15.35 7.21 3.24
CA TYR A 76 -15.69 5.80 3.10
C TYR A 76 -17.13 5.45 3.43
N GLU A 77 -17.92 6.38 3.96
CA GLU A 77 -19.36 6.15 4.19
C GLU A 77 -20.11 5.91 2.89
N SER A 78 -19.73 6.64 1.85
CA SER A 78 -20.26 6.48 0.50
C SER A 78 -19.97 5.09 -0.08
N PHE A 79 -18.94 4.41 0.43
CA PHE A 79 -18.53 3.05 0.04
C PHE A 79 -19.18 1.95 0.89
N ALA A 80 -19.70 2.28 2.08
CA ALA A 80 -20.15 1.29 3.05
C ALA A 80 -21.51 0.65 2.71
N THR A 81 -22.32 1.30 1.87
CA THR A 81 -23.70 0.89 1.53
C THR A 81 -23.78 -0.34 0.62
N ILE A 82 -22.67 -0.76 -0.01
CA ILE A 82 -22.68 -1.87 -0.97
C ILE A 82 -22.50 -3.21 -0.23
N PRO A 83 -23.41 -4.19 -0.34
CA PRO A 83 -23.43 -5.38 0.53
C PRO A 83 -22.40 -6.49 0.21
N ASP A 84 -21.55 -6.32 -0.80
CA ASP A 84 -20.64 -7.37 -1.29
C ASP A 84 -19.28 -7.45 -0.56
N PHE A 85 -18.40 -8.33 -1.03
CA PHE A 85 -17.01 -8.46 -0.55
C PHE A 85 -16.21 -7.21 -0.90
N LYS A 86 -15.87 -6.40 0.11
CA LYS A 86 -15.28 -5.05 -0.06
C LYS A 86 -13.81 -5.02 0.32
N ILE A 87 -12.98 -4.44 -0.56
CA ILE A 87 -11.55 -4.24 -0.32
C ILE A 87 -11.23 -2.75 -0.45
N ALA A 88 -10.77 -2.14 0.65
CA ALA A 88 -10.15 -0.82 0.64
C ALA A 88 -8.67 -0.96 0.27
N VAL A 89 -8.27 -0.28 -0.80
CA VAL A 89 -6.88 -0.26 -1.26
C VAL A 89 -6.28 1.11 -1.01
N ASP A 90 -5.29 1.18 -0.12
CA ASP A 90 -4.55 2.43 0.16
C ASP A 90 -3.20 2.45 -0.57
N ALA A 91 -3.16 3.19 -1.68
CA ALA A 91 -1.96 3.49 -2.47
C ALA A 91 -1.45 4.93 -2.21
N THR A 92 -1.71 5.47 -1.01
CA THR A 92 -1.29 6.82 -0.60
C THR A 92 -0.13 6.79 0.39
N ALA A 93 0.39 7.98 0.72
CA ALA A 93 1.24 8.21 1.90
C ALA A 93 0.49 8.99 3.00
N SER A 94 -0.85 8.93 3.03
CA SER A 94 -1.67 9.75 3.94
C SER A 94 -1.70 9.15 5.34
N LYS A 95 -1.26 9.93 6.33
CA LYS A 95 -1.44 9.57 7.74
C LYS A 95 -2.92 9.54 8.11
N ASP A 96 -3.68 10.54 7.69
CA ASP A 96 -5.09 10.67 8.04
C ASP A 96 -5.89 9.46 7.59
N LEU A 97 -5.69 9.01 6.34
CA LEU A 97 -6.31 7.77 5.84
C LEU A 97 -5.92 6.54 6.67
N SER A 98 -4.64 6.42 7.04
CA SER A 98 -4.14 5.28 7.82
C SER A 98 -4.76 5.18 9.22
N LEU A 99 -5.29 6.28 9.78
CA LEU A 99 -5.98 6.33 11.07
C LEU A 99 -7.43 5.80 11.00
N TYR A 100 -8.00 5.66 9.80
CA TYR A 100 -9.35 5.11 9.60
C TYR A 100 -9.37 3.61 9.34
N TYR A 101 -8.22 2.91 9.37
CA TYR A 101 -8.18 1.46 9.07
C TYR A 101 -9.00 0.63 10.06
N VAL A 102 -8.96 0.98 11.34
CA VAL A 102 -9.79 0.36 12.38
C VAL A 102 -11.28 0.49 12.04
N GLU A 103 -11.71 1.66 11.57
CA GLU A 103 -13.10 1.89 11.21
C GLU A 103 -13.49 1.19 9.91
N LEU A 104 -12.61 1.17 8.90
CA LEU A 104 -12.80 0.42 7.67
C LEU A 104 -12.98 -1.08 7.95
N LEU A 105 -12.12 -1.68 8.77
CA LEU A 105 -12.26 -3.05 9.22
C LEU A 105 -13.58 -3.23 10.00
N SER A 106 -13.92 -2.28 10.87
CA SER A 106 -15.19 -2.31 11.61
C SER A 106 -16.42 -2.30 10.70
N LYS A 107 -16.34 -1.63 9.53
CA LYS A 107 -17.37 -1.61 8.48
C LYS A 107 -17.30 -2.79 7.51
N GLY A 108 -16.43 -3.78 7.75
CA GLY A 108 -16.37 -5.02 6.97
C GLY A 108 -15.45 -4.97 5.74
N PHE A 109 -14.56 -3.98 5.64
CA PHE A 109 -13.60 -3.90 4.55
C PHE A 109 -12.38 -4.77 4.84
N HIS A 110 -12.00 -5.61 3.88
CA HIS A 110 -10.61 -6.05 3.79
C HIS A 110 -9.76 -4.83 3.41
N ILE A 111 -8.50 -4.80 3.83
CA ILE A 111 -7.58 -3.70 3.53
C ILE A 111 -6.34 -4.25 2.84
N VAL A 112 -5.95 -3.62 1.74
CA VAL A 112 -4.66 -3.82 1.07
C VAL A 112 -3.96 -2.45 1.04
N THR A 113 -2.70 -2.36 1.45
CA THR A 113 -2.04 -1.05 1.56
C THR A 113 -0.56 -1.06 1.20
N ALA A 114 -0.14 -0.04 0.44
CA ALA A 114 1.26 0.33 0.24
C ALA A 114 1.72 1.42 1.23
N ASN A 115 0.82 1.87 2.11
CA ASN A 115 1.06 2.87 3.12
C ASN A 115 1.68 2.23 4.37
N LYS A 116 2.93 2.60 4.65
CA LYS A 116 3.71 2.10 5.78
C LYS A 116 3.26 2.66 7.14
N ILE A 117 2.48 3.74 7.14
CA ILE A 117 2.21 4.52 8.36
C ILE A 117 1.48 3.66 9.40
N ALA A 118 0.38 3.00 9.04
CA ALA A 118 -0.38 2.17 9.99
C ALA A 118 0.49 1.13 10.71
N ASN A 119 1.43 0.50 10.00
CA ASN A 119 2.32 -0.51 10.57
C ASN A 119 3.50 0.05 11.35
N THR A 120 3.69 1.38 11.36
CA THR A 120 4.79 2.07 12.05
C THR A 120 4.31 3.04 13.12
N LEU A 121 3.00 3.24 13.26
CA LEU A 121 2.37 3.91 14.41
C LEU A 121 2.60 3.14 15.72
N HIS A 122 2.12 3.71 16.83
CA HIS A 122 2.20 3.11 18.15
C HIS A 122 1.75 1.64 18.14
N TYR A 123 2.42 0.83 18.96
CA TYR A 123 2.19 -0.61 19.00
C TYR A 123 0.74 -0.98 19.36
N THR A 124 0.06 -0.14 20.14
CA THR A 124 -1.37 -0.29 20.45
C THR A 124 -2.24 -0.24 19.20
N TYR A 125 -2.05 0.77 18.34
CA TYR A 125 -2.80 0.89 17.08
C TYR A 125 -2.45 -0.23 16.09
N TYR A 126 -1.18 -0.61 16.04
CA TYR A 126 -0.74 -1.78 15.26
C TYR A 126 -1.50 -3.05 15.68
N LYS A 127 -1.59 -3.32 16.99
CA LYS A 127 -2.33 -4.47 17.53
C LYS A 127 -3.82 -4.39 17.26
N GLU A 128 -4.43 -3.23 17.50
CA GLU A 128 -5.87 -2.99 17.30
C GLU A 128 -6.32 -3.35 15.88
N ILE A 129 -5.56 -2.96 14.85
CA ILE A 129 -5.82 -3.36 13.45
C ILE A 129 -5.87 -4.89 13.30
N ARG A 130 -4.90 -5.62 13.87
CA ARG A 130 -4.85 -7.09 13.76
C ARG A 130 -5.96 -7.75 14.54
N GLU A 131 -6.26 -7.26 15.74
CA GLU A 131 -7.30 -7.80 16.61
C GLU A 131 -8.67 -7.67 15.95
N ILE A 132 -9.00 -6.51 15.38
CA ILE A 132 -10.28 -6.29 14.68
C ILE A 132 -10.34 -7.11 13.39
N ALA A 133 -9.25 -7.15 12.62
CA ALA A 133 -9.19 -7.98 11.41
C ALA A 133 -9.44 -9.45 11.74
N ALA A 134 -8.78 -9.99 12.77
CA ALA A 134 -8.98 -11.36 13.21
C ALA A 134 -10.40 -11.61 13.75
N PHE A 135 -10.91 -10.70 14.59
CA PHE A 135 -12.26 -10.81 15.17
C PHE A 135 -13.37 -10.83 14.11
N LYS A 136 -13.20 -10.08 13.01
CA LYS A 136 -14.18 -9.99 11.92
C LYS A 136 -13.91 -10.93 10.74
N ASP A 137 -12.90 -11.79 10.83
CA ASP A 137 -12.42 -12.64 9.71
C ASP A 137 -12.10 -11.83 8.43
N LEU A 138 -11.48 -10.66 8.64
CA LEU A 138 -11.04 -9.75 7.58
C LEU A 138 -9.53 -9.87 7.36
N ARG A 139 -9.08 -9.41 6.20
CA ARG A 139 -7.67 -9.42 5.80
C ARG A 139 -7.11 -8.02 5.83
N PHE A 140 -5.89 -7.89 6.34
CA PHE A 140 -5.09 -6.68 6.33
C PHE A 140 -3.73 -7.02 5.71
N GLU A 141 -3.57 -6.69 4.43
CA GLU A 141 -2.41 -7.05 3.62
C GLU A 141 -1.58 -5.83 3.22
N TYR A 142 -0.26 -5.98 3.22
CA TYR A 142 0.66 -4.84 3.10
C TYR A 142 2.06 -5.25 2.64
N GLU A 143 2.15 -6.24 1.75
CA GLU A 143 3.41 -6.80 1.25
C GLU A 143 4.37 -5.72 0.73
N THR A 144 3.84 -4.76 -0.02
CA THR A 144 4.62 -3.69 -0.67
C THR A 144 5.26 -2.70 0.31
N ASN A 145 4.93 -2.76 1.61
CA ASN A 145 5.58 -1.94 2.63
C ASN A 145 7.07 -2.26 2.80
N VAL A 146 7.49 -3.50 2.51
CA VAL A 146 8.90 -3.91 2.59
C VAL A 146 9.25 -4.77 1.39
N GLY A 147 10.23 -4.35 0.59
CA GLY A 147 10.69 -5.13 -0.57
C GLY A 147 9.90 -4.92 -1.86
N ALA A 148 8.90 -4.02 -1.87
CA ALA A 148 8.09 -3.69 -3.04
C ALA A 148 7.41 -4.93 -3.66
N ALA A 149 7.99 -5.49 -4.74
CA ALA A 149 7.46 -6.67 -5.42
C ALA A 149 7.95 -8.00 -4.81
N LEU A 150 8.90 -7.97 -3.87
CA LEU A 150 9.44 -9.15 -3.22
C LEU A 150 8.53 -9.63 -2.09
N PRO A 151 8.33 -10.95 -1.91
CA PRO A 151 7.46 -11.52 -0.87
C PRO A 151 8.15 -11.55 0.50
N ILE A 152 8.68 -10.42 0.98
CA ILE A 152 9.43 -10.35 2.24
C ILE A 152 8.51 -10.46 3.46
N VAL A 153 7.43 -9.69 3.50
CA VAL A 153 6.54 -9.61 4.66
C VAL A 153 5.84 -10.94 4.87
N GLU A 154 5.26 -11.51 3.82
CA GLU A 154 4.60 -12.81 3.89
C GLU A 154 5.56 -13.94 4.28
N SER A 155 6.80 -13.95 3.77
CA SER A 155 7.80 -14.95 4.17
C SER A 155 8.09 -14.91 5.68
N ILE A 156 8.27 -13.72 6.25
CA ILE A 156 8.50 -13.55 7.69
C ILE A 156 7.28 -13.98 8.51
N LYS A 157 6.08 -13.58 8.08
CA LYS A 157 4.82 -14.01 8.72
C LYS A 157 4.66 -15.52 8.73
N GLN A 158 4.98 -16.18 7.62
CA GLN A 158 4.85 -17.64 7.49
C GLN A 158 5.82 -18.37 8.41
N LEU A 159 7.09 -17.96 8.44
CA LEU A 159 8.10 -18.51 9.36
C LEU A 159 7.66 -18.36 10.82
N TYR A 160 7.23 -17.16 11.22
CA TYR A 160 6.77 -16.93 12.59
C TYR A 160 5.53 -17.80 12.93
N LYS A 161 4.54 -17.87 12.03
CA LYS A 161 3.32 -18.67 12.23
C LYS A 161 3.58 -20.17 12.24
N SER A 162 4.63 -20.66 11.56
CA SER A 162 5.02 -22.07 11.61
C SER A 162 5.79 -22.44 12.89
N GLY A 163 6.07 -21.47 13.76
CA GLY A 163 6.83 -21.69 14.99
C GLY A 163 8.34 -21.65 14.81
N GLU A 164 8.83 -21.15 13.67
CA GLU A 164 10.27 -20.94 13.46
C GLU A 164 10.77 -19.75 14.26
N GLU A 165 12.01 -19.85 14.75
CA GLU A 165 12.67 -18.75 15.47
C GLU A 165 13.51 -17.91 14.50
N ILE A 166 13.10 -16.65 14.30
CA ILE A 166 13.81 -15.71 13.44
C ILE A 166 14.93 -15.03 14.24
N VAL A 167 16.16 -15.54 14.09
CA VAL A 167 17.33 -15.06 14.86
C VAL A 167 17.91 -13.74 14.31
N LYS A 168 17.84 -13.53 12.99
CA LYS A 168 18.44 -12.34 12.35
C LYS A 168 17.78 -12.01 11.03
N ILE A 169 17.50 -10.72 10.82
CA ILE A 169 17.12 -10.14 9.53
C ILE A 169 18.19 -9.11 9.15
N SER A 170 18.74 -9.21 7.94
CA SER A 170 19.70 -8.24 7.40
C SER A 170 19.55 -8.10 5.88
N GLY A 171 19.72 -6.90 5.37
CA GLY A 171 19.59 -6.61 3.94
C GLY A 171 19.70 -5.13 3.61
N VAL A 172 19.62 -4.81 2.32
CA VAL A 172 19.55 -3.44 1.81
C VAL A 172 18.09 -3.10 1.56
N PHE A 173 17.55 -2.17 2.35
CA PHE A 173 16.11 -1.85 2.35
C PHE A 173 15.78 -0.52 1.66
N SER A 174 16.77 0.23 1.17
CA SER A 174 16.58 1.47 0.40
C SER A 174 17.21 1.33 -0.99
N GLY A 175 16.42 1.58 -2.03
CA GLY A 175 16.89 1.60 -3.41
C GLY A 175 17.89 2.74 -3.64
N SER A 176 17.58 3.94 -3.14
CA SER A 176 18.42 5.13 -3.26
C SER A 176 19.77 4.95 -2.58
N LEU A 177 19.78 4.47 -1.33
CA LEU A 177 21.02 4.19 -0.62
C LEU A 177 21.77 3.01 -1.26
N GLY A 178 21.06 1.96 -1.68
CA GLY A 178 21.67 0.84 -2.40
C GLY A 178 22.38 1.29 -3.67
N TYR A 179 21.74 2.15 -4.47
CA TYR A 179 22.32 2.75 -5.68
C TYR A 179 23.57 3.57 -5.33
N ILE A 180 23.44 4.54 -4.43
CA ILE A 180 24.55 5.43 -4.06
C ILE A 180 25.73 4.64 -3.49
N PHE A 181 25.51 3.72 -2.54
CA PHE A 181 26.59 2.98 -1.89
C PHE A 181 27.21 1.92 -2.80
N SER A 182 26.45 1.31 -3.72
CA SER A 182 27.02 0.39 -4.71
C SER A 182 28.04 1.11 -5.59
N ARG A 183 27.71 2.32 -6.07
CA ARG A 183 28.62 3.17 -6.85
C ARG A 183 29.77 3.71 -6.01
N PHE A 184 29.49 4.19 -4.79
CA PHE A 184 30.50 4.75 -3.89
C PHE A 184 31.58 3.73 -3.50
N SER A 185 31.23 2.45 -3.42
CA SER A 185 32.17 1.38 -3.13
C SER A 185 33.08 0.98 -4.30
N GLN A 186 32.72 1.34 -5.54
CA GLN A 186 33.37 0.86 -6.77
C GLN A 186 34.02 1.99 -7.58
N GLU A 187 33.51 3.21 -7.48
CA GLU A 187 33.97 4.37 -8.23
C GLU A 187 34.85 5.27 -7.36
N GLU A 188 35.97 5.77 -7.89
CA GLU A 188 36.78 6.82 -7.28
C GLU A 188 36.11 8.21 -7.42
N LYS A 189 34.88 8.35 -6.90
CA LYS A 189 34.11 9.60 -6.90
C LYS A 189 33.75 10.02 -5.49
N GLN A 190 33.60 11.33 -5.30
CA GLN A 190 33.10 11.87 -4.05
C GLN A 190 31.62 11.50 -3.85
N PHE A 191 31.24 11.22 -2.59
CA PHE A 191 29.86 10.91 -2.24
C PHE A 191 28.87 11.98 -2.71
N SER A 192 29.24 13.26 -2.57
CA SER A 192 28.43 14.40 -3.02
C SER A 192 28.12 14.34 -4.51
N GLN A 193 29.06 13.88 -5.34
CA GLN A 193 28.86 13.76 -6.78
C GLN A 193 27.91 12.61 -7.11
N LEU A 194 28.06 11.45 -6.46
CA LEU A 194 27.15 10.32 -6.65
C LEU A 194 25.73 10.61 -6.17
N LEU A 195 25.58 11.42 -5.13
CA LEU A 195 24.28 11.92 -4.66
C LEU A 195 23.62 12.82 -5.71
N GLN A 196 24.40 13.70 -6.36
CA GLN A 196 23.91 14.53 -7.46
C GLN A 196 23.51 13.69 -8.68
N ASP A 197 24.33 12.71 -9.06
CA ASP A 197 23.98 11.76 -10.13
C ASP A 197 22.65 11.05 -9.80
N ALA A 198 22.49 10.54 -8.58
CA ALA A 198 21.27 9.86 -8.15
C ALA A 198 20.03 10.78 -8.18
N LEU A 199 20.19 12.06 -7.85
CA LEU A 199 19.11 13.05 -7.95
C LEU A 199 18.72 13.32 -9.41
N VAL A 200 19.70 13.48 -10.31
CA VAL A 200 19.46 13.72 -11.74
C VAL A 200 18.79 12.51 -12.39
N ASP A 201 19.21 11.30 -12.02
CA ASP A 201 18.65 10.04 -12.51
C ASP A 201 17.27 9.72 -11.91
N GLY A 202 16.81 10.48 -10.91
CA GLY A 202 15.54 10.27 -10.23
C GLY A 202 15.52 9.08 -9.26
N TYR A 203 16.67 8.69 -8.73
CA TYR A 203 16.81 7.62 -7.73
C TYR A 203 16.62 8.10 -6.29
N THR A 204 16.59 9.41 -6.02
CA THR A 204 16.30 9.97 -4.69
C THR A 204 14.94 10.65 -4.67
N GLU A 205 14.43 10.91 -3.47
CA GLU A 205 13.36 11.88 -3.26
C GLU A 205 13.80 13.30 -3.69
N PRO A 206 12.85 14.24 -3.92
CA PRO A 206 13.18 15.62 -4.28
C PRO A 206 14.10 16.32 -3.27
N ASP A 207 14.01 15.93 -1.99
CA ASP A 207 14.99 16.27 -0.96
C ASP A 207 15.76 15.01 -0.54
N PRO A 208 17.03 14.85 -0.94
CA PRO A 208 17.81 13.65 -0.61
C PRO A 208 18.01 13.40 0.88
N ARG A 209 17.75 14.40 1.75
CA ARG A 209 17.80 14.21 3.20
C ARG A 209 16.77 13.20 3.68
N ASP A 210 15.65 13.05 2.98
CA ASP A 210 14.61 12.09 3.34
C ASP A 210 15.14 10.65 3.22
N ASP A 211 15.90 10.35 2.16
CA ASP A 211 16.59 9.06 1.98
C ASP A 211 17.75 8.88 2.97
N LEU A 212 18.61 9.90 3.08
CA LEU A 212 19.83 9.85 3.92
C LEU A 212 19.52 9.80 5.42
N SER A 213 18.34 10.25 5.84
CA SER A 213 17.89 10.14 7.24
C SER A 213 17.83 8.71 7.75
N GLY A 214 17.70 7.72 6.85
CA GLY A 214 17.50 6.32 7.20
C GLY A 214 16.10 6.02 7.77
N MET A 215 15.20 7.00 7.85
CA MET A 215 13.88 6.82 8.45
C MET A 215 12.99 5.83 7.68
N ASP A 216 13.11 5.78 6.35
CA ASP A 216 12.41 4.78 5.55
C ASP A 216 12.92 3.35 5.85
N VAL A 217 14.24 3.17 5.96
CA VAL A 217 14.86 1.89 6.37
C VAL A 217 14.42 1.50 7.78
N ALA A 218 14.42 2.44 8.73
CA ALA A 218 13.97 2.20 10.10
C ALA A 218 12.50 1.75 10.15
N ARG A 219 11.62 2.37 9.35
CA ARG A 219 10.21 1.96 9.24
C ARG A 219 10.08 0.55 8.69
N LYS A 220 10.82 0.20 7.63
CA LYS A 220 10.80 -1.15 7.04
C LYS A 220 11.26 -2.21 8.04
N LEU A 221 12.35 -1.94 8.76
CA LEU A 221 12.85 -2.84 9.80
C LEU A 221 11.89 -2.98 10.98
N LEU A 222 11.22 -1.90 11.41
CA LEU A 222 10.19 -1.96 12.44
C LEU A 222 9.02 -2.86 12.05
N ILE A 223 8.59 -2.80 10.78
CA ILE A 223 7.54 -3.68 10.26
C ILE A 223 8.02 -5.14 10.36
N LEU A 224 9.22 -5.45 9.86
CA LEU A 224 9.75 -6.81 9.89
C LEU A 224 9.94 -7.34 11.33
N ALA A 225 10.42 -6.50 12.24
CA ALA A 225 10.60 -6.87 13.65
C ALA A 225 9.26 -7.25 14.29
N ARG A 226 8.21 -6.46 14.04
CA ARG A 226 6.85 -6.76 14.54
C ARG A 226 6.29 -8.06 13.95
N GLU A 227 6.49 -8.30 12.66
CA GLU A 227 6.05 -9.55 12.03
C GLU A 227 6.86 -10.78 12.48
N ALA A 228 8.08 -10.56 12.97
CA ALA A 228 8.90 -11.59 13.62
C ALA A 228 8.57 -11.79 15.12
N GLY A 229 7.57 -11.09 15.65
CA GLY A 229 7.12 -11.22 17.05
C GLY A 229 7.90 -10.41 18.07
N MET A 230 8.67 -9.40 17.64
CA MET A 230 9.46 -8.49 18.51
C MET A 230 8.70 -7.23 18.93
#